data_AF-A0A7V1QA97-F1
#
_entry.id   AF-A0A7V1QA97-F1
#
_cell.length_a   1.000
_cell.length_b   1.000
_cell.length_c   1.000
_cell.angle_alpha   90.00
_cell.angle_beta   90.00
_cell.angle_gamma   90.00
#
_symmetry.space_group_name_H-M   'P 1'
#
loop_
_entity.id
_entity.type
_entity.pdbx_description
1 polymer ?
#
loop_
_entity_poly.entity_id
_entity_poly.type
_entity_poly.pdbx_seq_one_letter_code
_entity_poly.pdbx_strand_id
1 'polypeptide(L)'
;MGSQRREVVIVGAARTPVGSFLGALSGLSAPQLGAAAIREALRRAGVAPEDVDEVIMGNVLQAGVGQAPARQAALFAGLPTKVECLTINKVCGSGLKAVMLAEQAI
;
A
#
# COMPACT_ATOMS: atom_id res chain seq x y z
N MET A 1 12.84 -22.84 22.37
CA MET A 1 13.16 -22.75 20.93
C MET A 1 13.02 -21.29 20.48
N GLY A 2 14.14 -20.58 20.29
CA GLY A 2 14.12 -19.26 19.66
C GLY A 2 14.21 -19.43 18.15
N SER A 3 13.12 -19.15 17.42
CA SER A 3 13.19 -18.98 15.98
C SER A 3 14.01 -17.73 15.70
N GLN A 4 15.15 -17.87 15.01
CA GLN A 4 15.87 -16.72 14.46
C GLN A 4 15.04 -16.15 13.31
N ARG A 5 14.11 -15.24 13.64
CA ARG A 5 13.37 -14.47 12.64
C ARG A 5 14.29 -13.40 12.06
N ARG A 6 14.21 -13.20 10.74
CA ARG A 6 14.85 -12.06 10.09
C ARG A 6 14.33 -10.77 10.72
N GLU A 7 15.22 -9.83 10.98
CA GLU A 7 14.84 -8.53 11.51
C GLU A 7 14.21 -7.70 10.38
N VAL A 8 12.97 -7.25 10.60
CA VAL A 8 12.22 -6.44 9.63
C VAL A 8 12.28 -4.97 10.06
N VAL A 9 12.65 -4.09 9.13
CA VAL A 9 12.82 -2.65 9.38
C VAL A 9 11.94 -1.82 8.46
N ILE A 10 11.49 -0.65 8.94
CA ILE A 10 10.73 0.32 8.14
C ILE A 10 11.72 1.32 7.53
N VAL A 11 11.90 1.27 6.21
CA VAL A 11 12.86 2.12 5.48
C VAL A 11 12.26 3.42 4.95
N GLY A 12 10.93 3.54 4.91
CA GLY A 12 10.24 4.74 4.47
C GLY A 12 8.76 4.76 4.82
N ALA A 13 8.20 5.97 4.95
CA ALA A 13 6.79 6.18 5.23
C ALA A 13 6.30 7.51 4.62
N ALA A 14 5.10 7.46 4.05
CA ALA A 14 4.40 8.62 3.52
C ALA A 14 2.88 8.44 3.63
N ARG A 15 2.15 9.55 3.57
CA ARG A 15 0.69 9.58 3.52
C ARG A 15 0.22 10.78 2.71
N THR A 16 -1.00 10.69 2.19
CA THR A 16 -1.72 11.86 1.68
C THR A 16 -2.18 12.76 2.82
N PRO A 17 -2.60 14.01 2.55
CA PRO A 17 -3.54 14.71 3.41
C PRO A 17 -4.82 13.87 3.60
N VAL A 18 -5.52 14.06 4.72
CA VAL A 18 -6.83 13.45 4.96
C VAL A 18 -7.89 14.45 4.51
N GLY A 19 -8.69 14.09 3.52
CA GLY A 19 -9.78 14.93 3.01
C GLY A 19 -11.08 14.70 3.79
N SER A 20 -11.84 15.76 4.01
CA SER A 20 -13.22 15.65 4.51
C SER A 20 -14.13 15.00 3.47
N PHE A 21 -15.23 14.40 3.92
CA PHE A 21 -16.24 13.81 3.04
C PHE A 21 -16.78 14.85 2.04
N LEU A 22 -16.83 14.48 0.75
CA LEU A 22 -17.16 15.39 -0.37
C LEU A 22 -16.27 16.65 -0.46
N GLY A 23 -15.06 16.62 0.13
CA GLY A 23 -14.13 17.74 0.17
C GLY A 23 -13.10 17.70 -0.97
N ALA A 24 -11.93 18.30 -0.71
CA ALA A 24 -10.90 18.58 -1.71
C ALA A 24 -10.32 17.36 -2.44
N LEU A 25 -10.36 16.16 -1.83
CA LEU A 25 -9.83 14.93 -2.42
C LEU A 25 -10.93 14.03 -3.03
N SER A 26 -12.18 14.48 -3.05
CA SER A 26 -13.33 13.66 -3.49
C SER A 26 -13.30 13.25 -4.96
N GLY A 27 -12.58 13.99 -5.81
CA GLY A 27 -12.40 13.66 -7.23
C GLY A 27 -11.36 12.55 -7.48
N LEU A 28 -10.68 12.05 -6.45
CA LEU A 28 -9.65 11.02 -6.56
C LEU A 28 -10.17 9.68 -6.05
N SER A 29 -9.85 8.61 -6.77
CA SER A 29 -10.16 7.25 -6.33
C SER A 29 -9.22 6.78 -5.22
N ALA A 30 -9.66 5.80 -4.42
CA ALA A 30 -8.83 5.20 -3.38
C ALA A 30 -7.47 4.67 -3.93
N PRO A 31 -7.40 3.98 -5.08
CA PRO A 31 -6.13 3.59 -5.68
C PRO A 31 -5.23 4.76 -6.09
N GLN A 32 -5.77 5.88 -6.58
CA GLN A 32 -4.97 7.06 -6.92
C GLN A 32 -4.33 7.70 -5.67
N LEU A 33 -5.07 7.76 -4.57
CA LEU A 33 -4.54 8.22 -3.28
C LEU A 33 -3.48 7.26 -2.74
N GLY A 34 -3.74 5.95 -2.82
CA GLY A 34 -2.77 4.91 -2.45
C GLY A 34 -1.48 5.00 -3.27
N ALA A 35 -1.60 5.24 -4.58
CA ALA A 35 -0.47 5.39 -5.48
C ALA A 35 0.43 6.58 -5.13
N ALA A 36 -0.17 7.71 -4.76
CA ALA A 36 0.57 8.88 -4.30
C ALA A 36 1.38 8.58 -3.03
N ALA A 37 0.78 7.85 -2.08
CA ALA A 37 1.47 7.43 -0.85
C ALA A 37 2.60 6.44 -1.12
N ILE A 38 2.37 5.42 -1.97
CA ILE A 38 3.38 4.41 -2.33
C ILE A 38 4.60 5.10 -2.99
N ARG A 39 4.36 5.94 -4.01
CA ARG A 39 5.43 6.62 -4.74
C ARG A 39 6.31 7.46 -3.83
N GLU A 40 5.69 8.23 -2.93
CA GLU A 40 6.42 9.09 -2.00
C GLU A 40 7.14 8.28 -0.92
N ALA A 41 6.58 7.16 -0.45
CA ALA A 41 7.25 6.29 0.51
C ALA A 41 8.53 5.66 -0.08
N LEU A 42 8.47 5.15 -1.31
CA LEU A 42 9.63 4.61 -2.02
C LEU A 42 10.68 5.69 -2.30
N ARG A 43 10.24 6.89 -2.75
CA ARG A 43 11.14 8.03 -2.98
C ARG A 43 11.90 8.43 -1.72
N ARG A 44 11.24 8.47 -0.55
CA ARG A 44 11.88 8.79 0.74
C ARG A 44 12.82 7.70 1.22
N ALA A 45 12.50 6.45 0.93
CA ALA A 45 13.34 5.29 1.25
C ALA A 45 14.55 5.14 0.33
N GLY A 46 14.56 5.82 -0.83
CA GLY A 46 15.58 5.61 -1.86
C GLY A 46 15.49 4.23 -2.53
N VAL A 47 14.33 3.60 -2.50
CA VAL A 47 14.08 2.27 -3.06
C VAL A 47 13.61 2.41 -4.51
N ALA A 48 14.25 1.69 -5.44
CA ALA A 48 13.83 1.68 -6.83
C ALA A 48 12.53 0.87 -6.99
N PRO A 49 11.60 1.26 -7.90
CA PRO A 49 10.36 0.50 -8.13
C PRO A 49 10.60 -0.99 -8.48
N GLU A 50 11.75 -1.30 -9.09
CA GLU A 50 12.14 -2.64 -9.54
C GLU A 50 12.52 -3.59 -8.39
N ASP A 51 12.87 -3.02 -7.23
CA ASP A 51 13.25 -3.73 -6.00
C ASP A 51 12.03 -4.07 -5.13
N VAL A 52 10.82 -3.66 -5.52
CA VAL A 52 9.59 -4.01 -4.80
C VAL A 52 9.08 -5.36 -5.29
N ASP A 53 8.94 -6.32 -4.39
CA ASP A 53 8.40 -7.65 -4.70
C ASP A 53 6.88 -7.72 -4.58
N GLU A 54 6.31 -7.14 -3.50
CA GLU A 54 4.89 -7.23 -3.18
C GLU A 54 4.32 -5.90 -2.63
N VAL A 55 3.06 -5.59 -2.97
CA VAL A 55 2.27 -4.50 -2.39
C VAL A 55 1.04 -5.06 -1.67
N ILE A 56 1.00 -4.91 -0.35
CA ILE A 56 -0.17 -5.23 0.48
C ILE A 56 -0.85 -3.93 0.89
N MET A 57 -2.10 -3.72 0.47
CA MET A 57 -2.86 -2.49 0.74
C MET A 57 -4.20 -2.78 1.42
N GLY A 58 -4.45 -2.10 2.53
CA GLY A 58 -5.75 -2.15 3.19
C GLY A 58 -6.80 -1.30 2.46
N ASN A 59 -7.95 -1.89 2.11
CA ASN A 59 -9.11 -1.16 1.59
C ASN A 59 -10.42 -1.81 2.03
N VAL A 60 -11.25 -1.08 2.78
CA VAL A 60 -12.46 -1.62 3.43
C VAL A 60 -13.65 -1.65 2.47
N LEU A 61 -14.00 -0.50 1.90
CA LEU A 61 -15.14 -0.35 1.02
C LEU A 61 -14.66 -0.42 -0.43
N GLN A 62 -14.68 -1.63 -1.00
CA GLN A 62 -14.10 -1.90 -2.32
C GLN A 62 -15.13 -1.81 -3.47
N ALA A 63 -16.41 -1.73 -3.14
CA ALA A 63 -17.47 -1.61 -4.13
C ALA A 63 -17.26 -0.34 -5.00
N GLY A 64 -17.32 -0.51 -6.32
CA GLY A 64 -17.13 0.58 -7.27
C GLY A 64 -15.67 1.02 -7.50
N VAL A 65 -14.70 0.42 -6.79
CA VAL A 65 -13.26 0.75 -6.96
C VAL A 65 -12.65 0.06 -8.18
N GLY A 66 -13.30 -0.99 -8.70
CA GLY A 66 -12.78 -1.82 -9.79
C GLY A 66 -11.94 -3.00 -9.30
N GLN A 67 -11.37 -3.76 -10.24
CA GLN A 67 -10.63 -4.99 -9.94
C GLN A 67 -9.32 -4.69 -9.20
N ALA A 68 -9.04 -5.47 -8.14
CA ALA A 68 -7.78 -5.45 -7.40
C ALA A 68 -7.25 -4.04 -7.01
N PRO A 69 -7.86 -3.35 -6.03
CA PRO A 69 -7.47 -1.98 -5.64
C PRO A 69 -5.98 -1.78 -5.33
N ALA A 70 -5.33 -2.74 -4.67
CA ALA A 70 -3.89 -2.69 -4.40
C ALA A 70 -3.06 -2.71 -5.68
N ARG A 71 -3.48 -3.52 -6.66
CA ARG A 71 -2.84 -3.60 -7.97
C ARG A 71 -2.99 -2.32 -8.76
N GLN A 72 -4.18 -1.72 -8.74
CA GLN A 72 -4.39 -0.39 -9.34
C GLN A 72 -3.47 0.66 -8.71
N ALA A 73 -3.35 0.67 -7.38
CA ALA A 73 -2.47 1.61 -6.67
C ALA A 73 -0.99 1.41 -7.03
N ALA A 74 -0.51 0.16 -7.08
CA ALA A 74 0.86 -0.17 -7.49
C ALA A 74 1.16 0.29 -8.92
N LEU A 75 0.27 -0.01 -9.88
CA LEU A 75 0.43 0.40 -11.27
C LEU A 75 0.40 1.92 -11.43
N PHE A 76 -0.56 2.60 -10.79
CA PHE A 76 -0.61 4.06 -10.80
C PHE A 76 0.64 4.68 -10.14
N ALA A 77 1.25 4.03 -9.14
CA ALA A 77 2.50 4.45 -8.52
C ALA A 77 3.74 4.22 -9.41
N GLY A 78 3.59 3.59 -10.57
CA GLY A 78 4.68 3.31 -11.51
C GLY A 78 5.49 2.07 -11.17
N LEU A 79 4.95 1.16 -10.35
CA LEU A 79 5.64 -0.11 -10.06
C LEU A 79 5.53 -1.06 -11.27
N PRO A 80 6.55 -1.90 -11.51
CA PRO A 80 6.53 -2.88 -12.59
C PRO A 80 5.34 -3.84 -12.52
N THR A 81 4.93 -4.37 -13.67
CA THR A 81 3.82 -5.34 -13.73
C THR A 81 4.13 -6.67 -13.05
N LYS A 82 5.40 -7.00 -12.80
CA LYS A 82 5.80 -8.20 -12.05
C LYS A 82 5.44 -8.16 -10.57
N VAL A 83 5.20 -6.98 -9.99
CA VAL A 83 4.98 -6.82 -8.54
C VAL A 83 3.67 -7.47 -8.12
N GLU A 84 3.72 -8.37 -7.15
CA GLU A 84 2.53 -9.03 -6.61
C GLU A 84 1.71 -8.06 -5.76
N CYS A 85 0.39 -8.24 -5.72
CA CYS A 85 -0.49 -7.27 -5.05
C CYS A 85 -1.63 -7.95 -4.30
N LEU A 86 -1.77 -7.61 -3.02
CA LEU A 86 -2.84 -8.11 -2.16
C LEU A 86 -3.66 -6.95 -1.59
N THR A 87 -4.97 -6.95 -1.86
CA THR A 87 -5.91 -6.05 -1.18
C THR A 87 -6.49 -6.77 0.02
N ILE A 88 -6.36 -6.21 1.22
CA ILE A 88 -6.91 -6.81 2.43
C ILE A 88 -8.00 -5.96 3.06
N ASN A 89 -8.90 -6.65 3.77
CA ASN A 89 -9.97 -6.01 4.54
C ASN A 89 -10.05 -6.63 5.94
N LYS A 90 -9.71 -5.82 6.94
CA LYS A 90 -9.95 -6.05 8.37
C LYS A 90 -10.60 -4.80 9.00
N VAL A 91 -11.58 -4.23 8.30
CA VAL A 91 -12.26 -2.97 8.68
C VAL A 91 -11.22 -1.88 9.00
N CYS A 92 -11.36 -1.13 10.09
CA CYS A 92 -10.43 -0.05 10.47
C CYS A 92 -9.00 -0.56 10.70
N GLY A 93 -8.82 -1.86 10.98
CA GLY A 93 -7.53 -2.51 11.16
C GLY A 93 -6.83 -2.92 9.85
N SER A 94 -7.41 -2.64 8.67
CA SER A 94 -6.85 -3.08 7.38
C SER A 94 -5.44 -2.52 7.12
N GLY A 95 -5.19 -1.24 7.45
CA GLY A 95 -3.87 -0.65 7.25
C GLY A 95 -2.78 -1.33 8.08
N LEU A 96 -3.03 -1.52 9.38
CA LEU A 96 -2.08 -2.20 10.27
C LEU A 96 -1.92 -3.68 9.91
N LYS A 97 -3.01 -4.38 9.57
CA LYS A 97 -2.93 -5.78 9.17
C LYS A 97 -2.12 -5.97 7.88
N ALA A 98 -2.08 -4.97 6.99
CA ALA A 98 -1.26 -5.03 5.78
C ALA A 98 0.23 -5.03 6.15
N VAL A 99 0.65 -4.14 7.06
CA VAL A 99 2.02 -4.11 7.59
C VAL A 99 2.37 -5.41 8.32
N MET A 100 1.45 -5.96 9.11
CA MET A 100 1.67 -7.24 9.79
C MET A 100 1.83 -8.41 8.81
N LEU A 101 1.10 -8.44 7.70
CA LEU A 101 1.27 -9.49 6.69
C LEU A 101 2.59 -9.33 5.93
N ALA A 102 3.01 -8.09 5.65
CA ALA A 102 4.30 -7.81 5.02
C ALA A 102 5.48 -8.25 5.91
N GLU A 103 5.42 -8.00 7.22
CA GLU A 103 6.42 -8.52 8.17
C GLU A 103 6.48 -10.05 8.17
N GLN A 104 5.33 -10.73 8.07
CA GLN A 104 5.28 -12.20 8.04
C GLN A 104 5.83 -12.79 6.73
N ALA A 105 5.87 -12.01 5.65
CA ALA A 105 6.35 -12.44 4.34
C ALA A 105 7.89 -12.33 4.19
N ILE A 106 8.54 -11.52 5.02
CA ILE A 106 9.99 -11.23 4.99
C ILE A 106 10.71 -11.99 6.11
#